data_AF-A0A093ZIZ4-F1
#
_entry.id   AF-A0A093ZIZ4-F1
#
_cell.length_a   1.000
_cell.length_b   1.000
_cell.length_c   1.000
_cell.angle_alpha   90.00
_cell.angle_beta   90.00
_cell.angle_gamma   90.00
#
_symmetry.space_group_name_H-M   'P 1'
#
loop_
_entity.id
_entity.type
_entity.pdbx_description
1 polymer ?
#
loop_
_entity_poly.entity_id
_entity_poly.type
_entity_poly.pdbx_seq_one_letter_code
_entity_poly.pdbx_strand_id
1 'polypeptide(L)'
;MVVDFIMSSTFEEVNLDEDPCIIPPCGHILTLESMDGHMSMSDHYIFNPEGLIINVKNSAEPFSASEMKSCPTCRGPLRNLNRYSRIVRRALIDESTKKFIVWANMGFIPLVTRMQAIEARFRETASDKRKIFDRISTKIPSSEQIQLNGTRNQQITQIGTLLRKESRYKAIIELRWEVSRFLQQVDEKEQPFGRIYDLVQDSRRNRGINIDVQSKIDILQVRNRLLTTVLLIRCDYTILLTFLDDRKHKAGTSPTSIKVDFSINRKECEELIAESHLRNQPGNVVEGHLYWARFFSLERSLEEPGSELTQLLDEARNHLKLAHNLCDKYPGQTAGMRSEVEEVEKMLRGSTFYMPVSNEEKAAVYAAMARDFRGTGHWYYCENRHPFTIGECGMPMETSQCPQCGSPVGGRSHQAIDGVRRATDLEQQFGGMRI
;
A
#
# COMPACT_ATOMS: atom_id res chain seq x y z
N MET A 1 -35.08 13.90 -36.03
CA MET A 1 -34.03 13.65 -35.02
C MET A 1 -33.07 12.63 -35.63
N VAL A 2 -31.79 12.95 -35.77
CA VAL A 2 -30.78 11.98 -36.25
C VAL A 2 -30.58 10.96 -35.14
N VAL A 3 -30.77 9.68 -35.45
CA VAL A 3 -30.66 8.56 -34.50
C VAL A 3 -29.58 7.57 -34.90
N ASP A 4 -29.19 7.55 -36.17
CA ASP A 4 -28.04 6.81 -36.65
C ASP A 4 -26.90 7.78 -36.99
N PHE A 5 -25.74 7.58 -36.39
CA PHE A 5 -24.53 8.36 -36.63
C PHE A 5 -23.59 7.74 -37.67
N ILE A 6 -23.88 6.52 -38.12
CA ILE A 6 -23.12 5.86 -39.19
C ILE A 6 -23.66 6.35 -40.54
N MET A 7 -24.96 6.15 -40.80
CA MET A 7 -25.60 6.58 -42.05
C MET A 7 -26.18 8.00 -41.97
N SER A 8 -26.11 8.66 -40.81
CA SER A 8 -26.70 9.98 -40.56
C SER A 8 -28.23 10.03 -40.76
N SER A 9 -28.90 8.88 -40.57
CA SER A 9 -30.35 8.72 -40.78
C SER A 9 -31.18 9.22 -39.59
N THR A 10 -32.37 9.70 -39.90
CA THR A 10 -33.38 10.12 -38.92
C THR A 10 -34.24 8.95 -38.45
N PHE A 11 -34.93 9.12 -37.31
CA PHE A 11 -35.81 8.06 -36.77
C PHE A 11 -36.89 7.57 -37.75
N GLU A 12 -37.38 8.45 -38.64
CA GLU A 12 -38.39 8.09 -39.65
C GLU A 12 -37.81 7.24 -40.79
N GLU A 13 -36.50 7.35 -41.03
CA GLU A 13 -35.80 6.66 -42.12
C GLU A 13 -35.25 5.29 -41.69
N VAL A 14 -35.21 5.00 -40.39
CA VAL A 14 -34.67 3.74 -39.84
C VAL A 14 -35.76 2.67 -39.78
N ASN A 15 -35.46 1.51 -40.37
CA ASN A 15 -36.29 0.31 -40.23
C ASN A 15 -35.99 -0.39 -38.89
N LEU A 16 -36.93 -0.30 -37.94
CA LEU A 16 -36.76 -0.83 -36.58
C LEU A 16 -36.70 -2.36 -36.50
N ASP A 17 -37.19 -3.07 -37.52
CA ASP A 17 -37.10 -4.53 -37.59
C ASP A 17 -35.69 -4.99 -38.01
N GLU A 18 -34.95 -4.13 -38.71
CA GLU A 18 -33.59 -4.42 -39.21
C GLU A 18 -32.50 -3.82 -38.30
N ASP A 19 -32.65 -2.56 -37.86
CA ASP A 19 -31.74 -1.90 -36.92
C ASP A 19 -32.53 -1.28 -35.75
N PRO A 20 -32.76 -2.05 -34.67
CA PRO A 20 -33.56 -1.58 -33.55
C PRO A 20 -32.88 -0.41 -32.83
N CYS A 21 -33.68 0.46 -32.21
CA CYS A 21 -33.15 1.58 -31.43
C CYS A 21 -33.00 1.25 -29.95
N ILE A 22 -32.00 1.86 -29.30
CA ILE A 22 -31.79 1.86 -27.85
C ILE A 22 -31.99 3.27 -27.29
N ILE A 23 -32.70 3.35 -26.16
CA ILE A 23 -33.06 4.62 -25.52
C ILE A 23 -32.41 4.65 -24.14
N PRO A 24 -31.32 5.42 -23.93
CA PRO A 24 -30.73 5.63 -22.63
C PRO A 24 -31.67 6.42 -21.69
N PRO A 25 -31.40 6.45 -20.38
CA PRO A 25 -32.21 7.20 -19.41
C PRO A 25 -32.33 8.70 -19.70
N CYS A 26 -31.42 9.26 -20.49
CA CYS A 26 -31.48 10.66 -20.93
C CYS A 26 -32.48 10.92 -22.08
N GLY A 27 -33.14 9.88 -22.60
CA GLY A 27 -34.19 9.98 -23.61
C GLY A 27 -33.74 10.12 -25.06
N HIS A 28 -32.42 10.17 -25.34
CA HIS A 28 -31.91 10.29 -26.70
C HIS A 28 -31.99 8.96 -27.45
N ILE A 29 -32.74 8.92 -28.55
CA ILE A 29 -32.90 7.71 -29.36
C ILE A 29 -31.66 7.52 -30.22
N LEU A 30 -31.08 6.32 -30.19
CA LEU A 30 -29.88 5.94 -30.93
C LEU A 30 -30.11 4.57 -31.55
N THR A 31 -29.63 4.31 -32.78
CA THR A 31 -29.66 2.95 -33.31
C THR A 31 -28.71 2.03 -32.55
N LEU A 32 -29.03 0.74 -32.53
CA LEU A 32 -28.23 -0.25 -31.82
C LEU A 32 -26.83 -0.34 -32.41
N GLU A 33 -26.70 -0.29 -33.74
CA GLU A 33 -25.41 -0.33 -34.43
C GLU A 33 -24.54 0.89 -34.07
N SER A 34 -25.09 2.09 -34.14
CA SER A 34 -24.41 3.32 -33.72
C SER A 34 -23.95 3.26 -32.27
N MET A 35 -24.80 2.76 -31.39
CA MET A 35 -24.49 2.69 -29.97
C MET A 35 -23.47 1.58 -29.65
N ASP A 36 -23.54 0.43 -30.32
CA ASP A 36 -22.57 -0.65 -30.17
C ASP A 36 -21.18 -0.22 -30.66
N GLY A 37 -21.11 0.52 -31.76
CA GLY A 37 -19.89 1.15 -32.25
C GLY A 37 -19.32 2.17 -31.26
N HIS A 38 -20.15 3.07 -30.73
CA HIS A 38 -19.74 4.03 -29.70
C HIS A 38 -19.22 3.35 -28.43
N MET A 39 -19.85 2.23 -28.03
CA MET A 39 -19.47 1.42 -26.88
C MET A 39 -18.31 0.45 -27.16
N SER A 40 -17.78 0.42 -28.39
CA SER A 40 -16.67 -0.45 -28.80
C SER A 40 -16.93 -1.92 -28.44
N MET A 41 -18.16 -2.40 -28.68
CA MET A 41 -18.60 -3.73 -28.23
C MET A 41 -17.74 -4.87 -28.77
N SER A 42 -17.22 -4.73 -29.99
CA SER A 42 -16.32 -5.68 -30.65
C SER A 42 -15.00 -5.89 -29.89
N ASP A 43 -14.54 -4.93 -29.09
CA ASP A 43 -13.31 -5.06 -28.29
C ASP A 43 -13.53 -5.94 -27.05
N HIS A 44 -14.78 -6.08 -26.60
CA HIS A 44 -15.13 -6.72 -25.33
C HIS A 44 -15.90 -8.04 -25.49
N TYR A 45 -16.54 -8.24 -26.64
CA TYR A 45 -17.39 -9.41 -26.90
C TYR A 45 -16.97 -10.11 -28.19
N ILE A 46 -17.27 -11.40 -28.24
CA ILE A 46 -17.19 -12.21 -29.45
C ILE A 46 -18.60 -12.32 -30.01
N PHE A 47 -18.74 -11.99 -31.29
CA PHE A 47 -20.00 -12.05 -32.03
C PHE A 47 -20.01 -13.25 -32.96
N ASN A 48 -21.18 -13.84 -33.18
CA ASN A 48 -21.40 -14.80 -34.27
C ASN A 48 -21.64 -14.06 -35.61
N PRO A 49 -21.69 -14.78 -36.75
CA PRO A 49 -22.02 -14.17 -38.05
C PRO A 49 -23.38 -13.46 -38.09
N GLU A 50 -24.30 -13.84 -37.21
CA GLU A 50 -25.63 -13.26 -37.08
C GLU A 50 -25.69 -12.02 -36.14
N GLY A 51 -24.55 -11.51 -35.65
CA GLY A 51 -24.49 -10.29 -34.83
C GLY A 51 -24.89 -10.44 -33.36
N LEU A 52 -25.06 -11.68 -32.87
CA LEU A 52 -25.34 -12.02 -31.47
C LEU A 52 -24.05 -12.24 -30.67
N ILE A 53 -24.07 -11.81 -29.42
CA ILE A 53 -22.96 -11.99 -28.47
C ILE A 53 -22.92 -13.45 -28.01
N ILE A 54 -21.84 -14.16 -28.32
CA ILE A 54 -21.65 -15.57 -27.95
C ILE A 54 -20.72 -15.76 -26.76
N ASN A 55 -19.76 -14.85 -26.56
CA ASN A 55 -18.82 -14.93 -25.44
C ASN A 55 -18.24 -13.57 -25.10
N VAL A 56 -17.66 -13.46 -23.92
CA VAL A 56 -16.88 -12.30 -23.49
C VAL A 56 -15.43 -12.52 -23.89
N LYS A 57 -14.78 -11.51 -24.47
CA LYS A 57 -13.33 -11.53 -24.62
C LYS A 57 -12.71 -11.44 -23.23
N ASN A 58 -11.94 -12.45 -22.82
CA ASN A 58 -11.23 -12.46 -21.54
C ASN A 58 -10.01 -11.52 -21.58
N SER A 59 -10.20 -10.23 -21.84
CA SER A 59 -9.14 -9.27 -21.52
C SER A 59 -9.14 -9.07 -19.99
N ALA A 60 -8.03 -9.44 -19.35
CA ALA A 60 -7.76 -9.06 -17.96
C ALA A 60 -7.33 -7.59 -17.84
N GLU A 61 -7.21 -6.90 -18.97
CA GLU A 61 -6.78 -5.51 -19.06
C GLU A 61 -7.80 -4.57 -18.38
N PRO A 62 -7.36 -3.80 -17.35
CA PRO A 62 -8.18 -2.76 -16.74
C PRO A 62 -8.58 -1.69 -17.74
N PHE A 63 -9.81 -1.16 -17.70
CA PHE A 63 -10.33 -0.17 -18.64
C PHE A 63 -9.60 1.19 -18.49
N SER A 64 -9.32 1.87 -19.60
CA SER A 64 -8.75 3.22 -19.61
C SER A 64 -9.84 4.29 -19.37
N ALA A 65 -9.55 5.48 -18.82
CA ALA A 65 -10.66 6.43 -18.63
C ALA A 65 -11.18 7.07 -19.93
N SER A 66 -10.46 6.94 -21.05
CA SER A 66 -11.00 7.19 -22.39
C SER A 66 -12.15 6.24 -22.78
N GLU A 67 -12.34 5.15 -22.03
CA GLU A 67 -13.43 4.18 -22.22
C GLU A 67 -14.65 4.46 -21.32
N MET A 68 -14.67 5.55 -20.52
CA MET A 68 -15.89 5.95 -19.81
C MET A 68 -16.87 6.63 -20.78
N LYS A 69 -17.51 5.79 -21.60
CA LYS A 69 -18.48 6.21 -22.61
C LYS A 69 -19.72 6.78 -21.92
N SER A 70 -20.19 7.91 -22.45
CA SER A 70 -21.40 8.60 -22.04
C SER A 70 -22.34 8.73 -23.23
N CYS A 71 -23.58 9.17 -23.03
CA CYS A 71 -24.49 9.40 -24.16
C CYS A 71 -23.82 10.34 -25.18
N PRO A 72 -23.72 9.95 -26.46
CA PRO A 72 -23.05 10.76 -27.48
C PRO A 72 -23.71 12.13 -27.69
N THR A 73 -25.02 12.24 -27.45
CA THR A 73 -25.77 13.48 -27.65
C THR A 73 -25.65 14.45 -26.47
N CYS A 74 -25.82 13.98 -25.23
CA CYS A 74 -25.89 14.86 -24.04
C CYS A 74 -24.85 14.58 -22.96
N ARG A 75 -23.97 13.59 -23.16
CA ARG A 75 -23.00 13.10 -22.17
C ARG A 75 -23.63 12.57 -20.87
N GLY A 76 -24.93 12.25 -20.90
CA GLY A 76 -25.65 11.62 -19.80
C GLY A 76 -25.14 10.19 -19.49
N PRO A 77 -25.40 9.68 -18.27
CA PRO A 77 -24.89 8.39 -17.82
C PRO A 77 -25.58 7.20 -18.50
N LEU A 78 -24.78 6.19 -18.89
CA LEU A 78 -25.25 4.96 -19.54
C LEU A 78 -25.34 3.76 -18.57
N ARG A 79 -25.32 4.01 -17.26
CA ARG A 79 -25.17 2.99 -16.20
C ARG A 79 -26.31 1.98 -16.10
N ASN A 80 -27.49 2.36 -16.58
CA ASN A 80 -28.71 1.57 -16.45
C ASN A 80 -29.07 0.79 -17.73
N LEU A 81 -28.21 0.82 -18.74
CA LEU A 81 -28.41 0.03 -19.96
C LEU A 81 -27.80 -1.36 -19.77
N ASN A 82 -28.65 -2.39 -19.72
CA ASN A 82 -28.23 -3.77 -19.47
C ASN A 82 -27.18 -4.28 -20.48
N ARG A 83 -27.36 -3.98 -21.77
CA ARG A 83 -26.43 -4.38 -22.85
C ARG A 83 -25.00 -3.92 -22.60
N TYR A 84 -24.83 -2.68 -22.14
CA TYR A 84 -23.52 -2.05 -21.92
C TYR A 84 -23.06 -2.07 -20.47
N SER A 85 -23.86 -2.65 -19.57
CA SER A 85 -23.64 -2.59 -18.13
C SER A 85 -22.27 -3.13 -17.72
N ARG A 86 -21.77 -4.18 -18.37
CA ARG A 86 -20.46 -4.76 -18.06
C ARG A 86 -19.33 -3.76 -18.33
N ILE A 87 -19.32 -3.14 -19.51
CA ILE A 87 -18.33 -2.15 -19.94
C ILE A 87 -18.37 -0.95 -18.99
N VAL A 88 -19.55 -0.36 -18.80
CA VAL A 88 -19.72 0.84 -17.97
C VAL A 88 -19.37 0.56 -16.51
N ARG A 89 -19.84 -0.55 -15.93
CA ARG A 89 -19.54 -0.91 -14.53
C ARG A 89 -18.07 -1.23 -14.36
N ARG A 90 -17.45 -1.96 -15.28
CA ARG A 90 -16.03 -2.27 -15.17
C ARG A 90 -15.17 -1.00 -15.24
N ALA A 91 -15.45 -0.10 -16.17
CA ALA A 91 -14.80 1.22 -16.23
C ALA A 91 -14.97 2.03 -14.94
N LEU A 92 -16.16 2.00 -14.32
CA LEU A 92 -16.37 2.65 -13.01
C LEU A 92 -15.52 2.05 -11.89
N ILE A 93 -15.37 0.72 -11.85
CA ILE A 93 -14.57 0.06 -10.81
C ILE A 93 -13.08 0.35 -11.01
N ASP A 94 -12.59 0.30 -12.25
CA ASP A 94 -11.20 0.65 -12.57
C ASP A 94 -10.93 2.12 -12.20
N GLU A 95 -11.87 3.02 -12.45
CA GLU A 95 -11.77 4.43 -12.07
C GLU A 95 -11.80 4.66 -10.55
N SER A 96 -12.69 3.98 -9.84
CA SER A 96 -12.70 3.99 -8.37
C SER A 96 -11.40 3.43 -7.79
N THR A 97 -10.82 2.41 -8.43
CA THR A 97 -9.56 1.80 -8.01
C THR A 97 -8.40 2.78 -8.20
N LYS A 98 -8.34 3.48 -9.33
CA LYS A 98 -7.38 4.59 -9.53
C LYS A 98 -7.49 5.64 -8.44
N LYS A 99 -8.71 6.15 -8.17
CA LYS A 99 -8.98 7.12 -7.10
C LYS A 99 -8.51 6.64 -5.74
N PHE A 100 -8.77 5.37 -5.43
CA PHE A 100 -8.33 4.75 -4.20
C PHE A 100 -6.80 4.70 -4.09
N ILE A 101 -6.09 4.35 -5.17
CA ILE A 101 -4.61 4.32 -5.18
C ILE A 101 -4.03 5.69 -4.89
N VAL A 102 -4.52 6.72 -5.57
CA VAL A 102 -4.08 8.10 -5.37
C VAL A 102 -4.32 8.51 -3.93
N TRP A 103 -5.54 8.32 -3.43
CA TRP A 103 -5.92 8.64 -2.06
C TRP A 103 -5.06 7.91 -1.02
N ALA A 104 -4.82 6.61 -1.20
CA ALA A 104 -4.04 5.80 -0.27
C ALA A 104 -2.56 6.23 -0.23
N ASN A 105 -1.95 6.53 -1.39
CA ASN A 105 -0.59 7.07 -1.40
C ASN A 105 -0.52 8.44 -0.72
N MET A 106 -1.48 9.34 -0.99
CA MET A 106 -1.57 10.66 -0.36
C MET A 106 -1.77 10.58 1.15
N GLY A 107 -2.54 9.60 1.63
CA GLY A 107 -2.75 9.37 3.06
C GLY A 107 -1.54 8.76 3.77
N PHE A 108 -0.79 7.90 3.10
CA PHE A 108 0.36 7.21 3.69
C PHE A 108 1.57 8.13 3.93
N ILE A 109 1.85 9.03 2.99
CA ILE A 109 3.06 9.87 3.01
C ILE A 109 3.17 10.74 4.28
N PRO A 110 2.12 11.50 4.69
CA PRO A 110 2.16 12.27 5.93
C PRO A 110 2.42 11.41 7.19
N LEU A 111 1.92 10.17 7.23
CA LEU A 111 2.13 9.26 8.36
C LEU A 111 3.61 8.88 8.47
N VAL A 112 4.27 8.56 7.36
CA VAL A 112 5.70 8.25 7.33
C VAL A 112 6.55 9.47 7.68
N THR A 113 6.24 10.64 7.12
CA THR A 113 6.97 11.88 7.44
C THR A 113 6.89 12.22 8.93
N ARG A 114 5.71 12.06 9.54
CA ARG A 114 5.54 12.23 10.98
C ARG A 114 6.33 11.20 11.78
N MET A 115 6.35 9.94 11.33
CA MET A 115 7.15 8.90 11.98
C MET A 115 8.64 9.25 11.99
N GLN A 116 9.19 9.69 10.86
CA GLN A 116 10.59 10.11 10.75
C GLN A 116 10.91 11.28 11.67
N ALA A 117 10.01 12.27 11.75
CA ALA A 117 10.18 13.42 12.64
C ALA A 117 10.16 13.01 14.13
N ILE A 118 9.31 12.05 14.50
CA ILE A 118 9.25 11.52 15.87
C ILE A 118 10.54 10.77 16.22
N GLU A 119 11.04 9.89 15.33
CA GLU A 119 12.30 9.18 15.56
C GLU A 119 13.51 10.13 15.65
N ALA A 120 13.53 11.20 14.86
CA ALA A 120 14.55 12.25 14.97
C ALA A 120 14.53 12.92 16.35
N ARG A 121 13.35 13.35 16.83
CA ARG A 121 13.19 13.94 18.17
C ARG A 121 13.60 12.98 19.28
N PHE A 122 13.28 11.69 19.15
CA PHE A 122 13.69 10.68 20.12
C PHE A 122 15.21 10.50 20.16
N ARG A 123 15.89 10.55 19.01
CA ARG A 123 17.37 10.49 18.92
C ARG A 123 18.05 11.68 19.59
N GLU A 124 17.58 12.89 19.31
CA GLU A 124 18.10 14.12 19.93
C GLU A 124 18.00 14.02 21.46
N THR A 125 16.81 13.65 21.96
CA THR A 125 16.58 13.50 23.40
C THR A 125 17.47 12.41 24.03
N ALA A 126 17.71 11.29 23.33
CA ALA A 126 18.57 10.22 23.83
C ALA A 126 20.05 10.64 23.92
N SER A 127 20.53 11.45 22.96
CA SER A 127 21.87 12.03 22.97
C SER A 127 22.06 12.97 24.17
N ASP A 128 21.05 13.81 24.46
CA ASP A 128 21.10 14.75 25.59
C ASP A 128 21.02 14.02 26.94
N LYS A 129 20.19 12.98 27.06
CA LYS A 129 20.12 12.15 28.28
C LYS A 129 21.44 11.45 28.58
N ARG A 130 22.16 10.92 27.57
CA ARG A 130 23.50 10.32 27.76
C ARG A 130 24.50 11.32 28.33
N LYS A 131 24.48 12.57 27.86
CA LYS A 131 25.35 13.64 28.40
C LYS A 131 25.03 14.04 29.84
N ILE A 132 23.76 13.95 30.25
CA ILE A 132 23.31 14.35 31.59
C ILE A 132 23.53 13.23 32.62
N PHE A 133 23.27 11.97 32.26
CA PHE A 133 23.38 10.83 33.18
C PHE A 133 24.82 10.44 33.52
N ASP A 134 25.80 10.75 32.65
CA ASP A 134 27.23 10.66 32.98
C ASP A 134 27.64 11.57 34.16
N ARG A 135 26.77 12.53 34.56
CA ARG A 135 27.05 13.47 35.66
C ARG A 135 26.26 13.23 36.94
N ILE A 136 25.18 12.45 36.92
CA ILE A 136 24.30 12.29 38.09
C ILE A 136 23.89 10.83 38.23
N SER A 137 24.67 10.07 39.02
CA SER A 137 24.28 8.76 39.51
C SER A 137 23.53 8.95 40.84
N THR A 138 22.20 9.04 40.80
CA THR A 138 21.38 8.99 42.01
C THR A 138 20.34 7.87 41.89
N LYS A 139 20.45 6.93 42.84
CA LYS A 139 19.54 5.79 43.01
C LYS A 139 18.16 6.28 43.42
N ILE A 140 17.12 5.82 42.73
CA ILE A 140 15.73 5.89 43.17
C ILE A 140 15.13 4.48 43.03
N PRO A 141 14.50 3.91 44.07
CA PRO A 141 13.88 2.61 43.99
C PRO A 141 12.48 2.71 43.37
N SER A 142 12.13 1.80 42.46
CA SER A 142 10.73 1.45 42.24
C SER A 142 10.61 -0.03 41.89
N SER A 143 10.06 -0.78 42.83
CA SER A 143 9.79 -2.22 42.77
C SER A 143 8.49 -2.52 42.03
N GLU A 144 8.37 -2.10 40.77
CA GLU A 144 7.27 -2.56 39.90
C GLU A 144 7.81 -3.58 38.90
N GLN A 145 7.35 -4.82 39.03
CA GLN A 145 7.60 -5.85 38.03
C GLN A 145 6.69 -5.59 36.82
N ILE A 146 7.29 -5.19 35.70
CA ILE A 146 6.55 -4.91 34.47
C ILE A 146 6.68 -6.12 33.56
N GLN A 147 5.55 -6.73 33.24
CA GLN A 147 5.48 -7.80 32.23
C GLN A 147 4.84 -7.22 30.98
N LEU A 148 5.58 -7.19 29.87
CA LEU A 148 5.05 -6.87 28.55
C LEU A 148 4.83 -8.18 27.79
N ASN A 149 3.57 -8.63 27.73
CA ASN A 149 3.17 -9.86 27.05
C ASN A 149 1.88 -9.67 26.24
N GLY A 150 1.51 -10.70 25.48
CA GLY A 150 0.29 -10.70 24.67
C GLY A 150 0.45 -9.95 23.34
N THR A 151 -0.67 -9.47 22.81
CA THR A 151 -0.73 -8.80 21.50
C THR A 151 -0.04 -7.44 21.51
N ARG A 152 0.41 -6.96 20.35
CA ARG A 152 0.99 -5.61 20.21
C ARG A 152 0.08 -4.52 20.77
N ASN A 153 -1.23 -4.61 20.55
CA ASN A 153 -2.17 -3.63 21.10
C ASN A 153 -2.19 -3.65 22.64
N GLN A 154 -2.20 -4.83 23.27
CA GLN A 154 -2.15 -4.95 24.73
C GLN A 154 -0.85 -4.36 25.30
N GLN A 155 0.29 -4.69 24.71
CA GLN A 155 1.60 -4.16 25.09
C GLN A 155 1.62 -2.62 25.04
N ILE A 156 1.15 -2.02 23.93
CA ILE A 156 1.14 -0.57 23.76
C ILE A 156 0.10 0.11 24.65
N THR A 157 -1.07 -0.49 24.87
CA THR A 157 -2.07 0.04 25.80
C THR A 157 -1.50 0.07 27.22
N GLN A 158 -0.79 -0.97 27.66
CA GLN A 158 -0.13 -1.00 28.97
C GLN A 158 0.96 0.07 29.09
N ILE A 159 1.76 0.31 28.04
CA ILE A 159 2.73 1.40 28.03
C ILE A 159 2.03 2.77 28.09
N GLY A 160 0.92 2.93 27.34
CA GLY A 160 0.13 4.16 27.32
C GLY A 160 -0.50 4.49 28.67
N THR A 161 -0.94 3.50 29.45
CA THR A 161 -1.46 3.72 30.81
C THR A 161 -0.36 4.13 31.78
N LEU A 162 0.81 3.49 31.71
CA LEU A 162 1.98 3.82 32.54
C LEU A 162 2.55 5.21 32.26
N LEU A 163 2.53 5.65 31.01
CA LEU A 163 3.17 6.89 30.55
C LEU A 163 2.17 8.02 30.28
N ARG A 164 0.93 7.91 30.78
CA ARG A 164 -0.16 8.87 30.51
C ARG A 164 0.19 10.34 30.81
N LYS A 165 1.16 10.58 31.71
CA LYS A 165 1.63 11.91 32.12
C LYS A 165 2.86 12.41 31.32
N GLU A 166 3.54 11.53 30.57
CA GLU A 166 4.72 11.91 29.79
C GLU A 166 4.31 12.37 28.38
N SER A 167 4.34 13.69 28.16
CA SER A 167 3.94 14.32 26.88
C SER A 167 4.73 13.81 25.67
N ARG A 168 5.95 13.29 25.89
CA ARG A 168 6.86 12.77 24.86
C ARG A 168 6.28 11.58 24.09
N TYR A 169 5.49 10.73 24.75
CA TYR A 169 4.91 9.51 24.14
C TYR A 169 3.56 9.78 23.46
N LYS A 170 2.92 10.91 23.77
CA LYS A 170 1.61 11.28 23.22
C LYS A 170 1.63 11.31 21.68
N ALA A 171 2.64 11.94 21.09
CA ALA A 171 2.74 12.10 19.64
C ALA A 171 2.86 10.76 18.89
N ILE A 172 3.61 9.79 19.42
CA ILE A 172 3.77 8.47 18.77
C ILE A 172 2.56 7.56 18.99
N ILE A 173 1.91 7.63 20.16
CA ILE A 173 0.67 6.88 20.43
C ILE A 173 -0.46 7.39 19.53
N GLU A 174 -0.58 8.72 19.36
CA GLU A 174 -1.53 9.33 18.42
C GLU A 174 -1.24 8.90 16.98
N LEU A 175 0.03 8.98 16.55
CA LEU A 175 0.41 8.51 15.21
C LEU A 175 0.07 7.03 15.01
N ARG A 176 0.37 6.17 15.99
CA ARG A 176 0.04 4.74 15.92
C ARG A 176 -1.46 4.51 15.75
N TRP A 177 -2.31 5.24 16.47
CA TRP A 177 -3.75 5.15 16.32
C TRP A 177 -4.20 5.58 14.91
N GLU A 178 -3.66 6.67 14.39
CA GLU A 178 -3.94 7.13 13.03
C GLU A 178 -3.49 6.12 11.97
N VAL A 179 -2.32 5.50 12.14
CA VAL A 179 -1.80 4.44 11.27
C VAL A 179 -2.70 3.20 11.32
N SER A 180 -3.14 2.79 12.51
CA SER A 180 -4.09 1.67 12.68
C SER A 180 -5.43 1.94 11.98
N ARG A 181 -5.97 3.16 12.13
CA ARG A 181 -7.19 3.56 11.42
C ARG A 181 -6.97 3.58 9.90
N PHE A 182 -5.84 4.10 9.45
CA PHE A 182 -5.51 4.11 8.03
C PHE A 182 -5.37 2.69 7.46
N LEU A 183 -4.75 1.76 8.21
CA LEU A 183 -4.64 0.35 7.84
C LEU A 183 -6.00 -0.29 7.58
N GLN A 184 -6.99 -0.02 8.42
CA GLN A 184 -8.36 -0.49 8.23
C GLN A 184 -8.98 0.05 6.93
N GLN A 185 -8.68 1.31 6.58
CA GLN A 185 -9.23 1.93 5.37
C GLN A 185 -8.57 1.43 4.09
N VAL A 186 -7.31 1.00 4.15
CA VAL A 186 -6.59 0.45 2.99
C VAL A 186 -6.68 -1.07 2.87
N ASP A 187 -7.39 -1.73 3.78
CA ASP A 187 -7.60 -3.17 3.78
C ASP A 187 -8.19 -3.65 2.45
N GLU A 188 -7.79 -4.84 2.00
CA GLU A 188 -8.19 -5.40 0.70
C GLU A 188 -9.71 -5.49 0.55
N LYS A 189 -10.44 -5.75 1.65
CA LYS A 189 -11.91 -5.80 1.65
C LYS A 189 -12.56 -4.44 1.46
N GLU A 190 -11.89 -3.38 1.90
CA GLU A 190 -12.40 -2.01 1.78
C GLU A 190 -12.14 -1.39 0.41
N GLN A 191 -11.31 -2.04 -0.42
CA GLN A 191 -11.02 -1.57 -1.77
C GLN A 191 -12.22 -1.74 -2.70
N PRO A 192 -12.34 -0.94 -3.78
CA PRO A 192 -13.49 -0.99 -4.69
C PRO A 192 -13.77 -2.40 -5.24
N PHE A 193 -12.73 -3.13 -5.65
CA PHE A 193 -12.87 -4.53 -6.09
C PHE A 193 -13.23 -5.48 -4.95
N GLY A 194 -12.61 -5.33 -3.78
CA GLY A 194 -12.88 -6.17 -2.60
C GLY A 194 -14.33 -6.08 -2.16
N ARG A 195 -14.87 -4.86 -2.03
CA ARG A 195 -16.28 -4.63 -1.66
C ARG A 195 -17.25 -5.26 -2.64
N ILE A 196 -16.99 -5.13 -3.94
CA ILE A 196 -17.85 -5.71 -4.97
C ILE A 196 -17.76 -7.23 -4.96
N TYR A 197 -16.56 -7.78 -4.78
CA TYR A 197 -16.37 -9.21 -4.64
C TYR A 197 -17.15 -9.76 -3.45
N ASP A 198 -17.07 -9.13 -2.27
CA ASP A 198 -17.80 -9.53 -1.07
C ASP A 198 -19.33 -9.47 -1.29
N LEU A 199 -19.85 -8.40 -1.89
CA LEU A 199 -21.27 -8.29 -2.26
C LEU A 199 -21.72 -9.40 -3.20
N VAL A 200 -20.88 -9.76 -4.17
CA VAL A 200 -21.16 -10.87 -5.10
C VAL A 200 -21.15 -12.20 -4.35
N GLN A 201 -20.17 -12.46 -3.48
CA GLN A 201 -20.10 -13.69 -2.70
C GLN A 201 -21.31 -13.83 -1.76
N ASP A 202 -21.72 -12.77 -1.08
CA ASP A 202 -22.91 -12.77 -0.22
C ASP A 202 -24.19 -13.04 -1.01
N SER A 203 -24.36 -12.39 -2.16
CA SER A 203 -25.51 -12.64 -3.04
C SER A 203 -25.57 -14.09 -3.49
N ARG A 204 -24.42 -14.71 -3.77
CA ARG A 204 -24.32 -16.11 -4.21
C ARG A 204 -24.65 -17.09 -3.10
N ARG A 205 -24.12 -16.86 -1.90
CA ARG A 205 -24.44 -17.65 -0.70
C ARG A 205 -25.95 -17.64 -0.46
N ASN A 206 -26.59 -16.48 -0.58
CA ASN A 206 -28.02 -16.32 -0.40
C ASN A 206 -28.87 -16.95 -1.53
N ARG A 207 -28.32 -17.08 -2.75
CA ARG A 207 -29.04 -17.60 -3.93
C ARG A 207 -28.66 -19.03 -4.32
N GLY A 208 -27.75 -19.68 -3.58
CA GLY A 208 -27.29 -21.04 -3.88
C GLY A 208 -26.51 -21.20 -5.18
N ILE A 209 -25.91 -20.12 -5.71
CA ILE A 209 -25.19 -20.14 -7.00
C ILE A 209 -23.72 -20.54 -6.80
N ASN A 210 -23.39 -21.78 -7.17
CA ASN A 210 -22.06 -22.36 -7.01
C ASN A 210 -21.27 -22.33 -8.33
N ILE A 211 -20.69 -21.18 -8.66
CA ILE A 211 -19.75 -21.02 -9.79
C ILE A 211 -18.40 -20.58 -9.18
N ASP A 212 -17.26 -20.97 -9.73
CA ASP A 212 -15.99 -20.41 -9.26
C ASP A 212 -15.81 -19.01 -9.84
N VAL A 213 -15.69 -17.98 -8.99
CA VAL A 213 -15.30 -16.64 -9.43
C VAL A 213 -13.87 -16.49 -8.98
N GLN A 214 -12.94 -16.80 -9.88
CA GLN A 214 -11.53 -16.54 -9.65
C GLN A 214 -11.37 -15.07 -9.25
N SER A 215 -10.90 -14.83 -8.02
CA SER A 215 -10.45 -13.50 -7.62
C SER A 215 -9.28 -13.17 -8.54
N LYS A 216 -9.46 -12.19 -9.44
CA LYS A 216 -8.31 -11.60 -10.13
C LYS A 216 -7.56 -10.76 -9.10
N ILE A 217 -6.74 -11.44 -8.31
CA ILE A 217 -5.89 -10.91 -7.22
C ILE A 217 -5.02 -9.77 -7.75
N ASP A 218 -4.64 -9.81 -9.03
CA ASP A 218 -3.81 -8.81 -9.71
C ASP A 218 -4.40 -7.39 -9.72
N ILE A 219 -5.71 -7.24 -9.49
CA ILE A 219 -6.36 -5.91 -9.49
C ILE A 219 -6.39 -5.27 -8.10
N LEU A 220 -6.19 -6.06 -7.03
CA LEU A 220 -6.19 -5.55 -5.66
C LEU A 220 -4.88 -4.86 -5.32
N GLN A 221 -4.99 -3.70 -4.69
CA GLN A 221 -3.88 -2.81 -4.36
C GLN A 221 -3.32 -3.15 -2.99
N VAL A 222 -2.45 -4.15 -2.95
CA VAL A 222 -1.97 -4.69 -1.67
C VAL A 222 -0.86 -3.86 -1.05
N ARG A 223 -0.17 -3.05 -1.88
CA ARG A 223 1.04 -2.33 -1.49
C ARG A 223 0.80 -1.40 -0.29
N ASN A 224 -0.20 -0.52 -0.35
CA ASN A 224 -0.43 0.43 0.74
C ASN A 224 -0.84 -0.26 2.04
N ARG A 225 -1.55 -1.40 1.98
CA ARG A 225 -1.85 -2.19 3.18
C ARG A 225 -0.57 -2.73 3.79
N LEU A 226 0.29 -3.39 3.01
CA LEU A 226 1.58 -3.92 3.50
C LEU A 226 2.52 -2.82 4.01
N LEU A 227 2.63 -1.70 3.31
CA LEU A 227 3.41 -0.53 3.76
C LEU A 227 2.86 0.03 5.08
N THR A 228 1.54 0.12 5.23
CA THR A 228 0.91 0.57 6.48
C THR A 228 1.13 -0.43 7.61
N THR A 229 1.12 -1.74 7.33
CA THR A 229 1.46 -2.79 8.32
C THR A 229 2.89 -2.62 8.81
N VAL A 230 3.87 -2.43 7.92
CA VAL A 230 5.26 -2.14 8.28
C VAL A 230 5.35 -0.87 9.13
N LEU A 231 4.65 0.19 8.75
CA LEU A 231 4.65 1.44 9.51
C LEU A 231 4.05 1.27 10.91
N LEU A 232 3.01 0.44 11.06
CA LEU A 232 2.43 0.13 12.36
C LEU A 232 3.42 -0.65 13.24
N ILE A 233 4.09 -1.67 12.67
CA ILE A 233 5.15 -2.42 13.35
C ILE A 233 6.29 -1.48 13.77
N ARG A 234 6.67 -0.53 12.90
CA ARG A 234 7.65 0.51 13.19
C ARG A 234 7.25 1.38 14.37
N CYS A 235 6.00 1.85 14.42
CA CYS A 235 5.49 2.59 15.57
C CYS A 235 5.60 1.77 16.86
N ASP A 236 5.17 0.50 16.83
CA ASP A 236 5.20 -0.40 17.98
C ASP A 236 6.63 -0.62 18.48
N TYR A 237 7.54 -0.94 17.57
CA TYR A 237 8.95 -1.11 17.89
C TYR A 237 9.56 0.17 18.49
N THR A 238 9.30 1.35 17.92
CA THR A 238 9.84 2.61 18.43
C THR A 238 9.29 2.93 19.83
N ILE A 239 8.01 2.66 20.10
CA ILE A 239 7.43 2.85 21.44
C ILE A 239 8.12 1.91 22.44
N LEU A 240 8.23 0.62 22.10
CA LEU A 240 8.86 -0.40 22.95
C LEU A 240 10.33 -0.08 23.21
N LEU A 241 11.11 0.23 22.17
CA LEU A 241 12.52 0.61 22.29
C LEU A 241 12.69 1.83 23.20
N THR A 242 11.93 2.89 22.97
CA THR A 242 12.06 4.14 23.76
C THR A 242 11.68 3.90 25.23
N PHE A 243 10.63 3.13 25.48
CA PHE A 243 10.18 2.79 26.83
C PHE A 243 11.23 1.97 27.59
N LEU A 244 11.76 0.92 26.95
CA LEU A 244 12.76 0.04 27.56
C LEU A 244 14.08 0.78 27.80
N ASP A 245 14.51 1.63 26.87
CA ASP A 245 15.71 2.45 27.02
C ASP A 245 15.57 3.46 28.18
N ASP A 246 14.43 4.17 28.26
CA ASP A 246 14.15 5.10 29.36
C ASP A 246 14.13 4.38 30.73
N ARG A 247 13.64 3.13 30.79
CA ARG A 247 13.62 2.32 32.02
C ARG A 247 15.01 1.81 32.39
N LYS A 248 15.78 1.33 31.43
CA LYS A 248 17.17 0.89 31.63
C LYS A 248 18.03 2.03 32.18
N HIS A 249 17.84 3.24 31.67
CA HIS A 249 18.51 4.43 32.18
C HIS A 249 18.04 4.84 33.59
N LYS A 250 16.73 4.78 33.88
CA LYS A 250 16.20 5.09 35.22
C LYS A 250 16.63 4.08 36.30
N ALA A 251 16.90 2.82 35.94
CA ALA A 251 17.19 1.74 36.89
C ALA A 251 18.65 1.67 37.38
N GLY A 252 19.61 2.28 36.67
CA GLY A 252 21.03 2.16 37.00
C GLY A 252 21.51 0.70 37.06
N THR A 253 22.39 0.36 38.00
CA THR A 253 22.94 -1.00 38.24
C THR A 253 21.99 -1.98 38.96
N SER A 254 20.75 -1.58 39.25
CA SER A 254 19.79 -2.47 39.91
C SER A 254 19.05 -3.29 38.86
N PRO A 255 18.85 -4.61 39.05
CA PRO A 255 18.15 -5.44 38.08
C PRO A 255 16.72 -4.93 37.90
N THR A 256 16.44 -4.37 36.72
CA THR A 256 15.08 -4.02 36.32
C THR A 256 14.25 -5.30 36.27
N SER A 257 13.20 -5.37 37.08
CA SER A 257 12.21 -6.45 37.06
C SER A 257 11.30 -6.33 35.84
N ILE A 258 11.86 -6.21 34.64
CA ILE A 258 11.13 -6.12 33.38
C ILE A 258 11.26 -7.46 32.69
N LYS A 259 10.13 -8.15 32.52
CA LYS A 259 10.03 -9.33 31.66
C LYS A 259 9.32 -8.94 30.38
N VAL A 260 9.89 -9.30 29.25
CA VAL A 260 9.30 -9.05 27.94
C VAL A 260 9.14 -10.37 27.22
N ASP A 261 8.06 -10.50 26.47
CA ASP A 261 7.84 -11.60 25.54
C ASP A 261 7.41 -10.98 24.21
N PHE A 262 8.30 -11.07 23.21
CA PHE A 262 8.05 -10.55 21.86
C PHE A 262 7.81 -11.68 20.84
N SER A 263 7.48 -12.89 21.28
CA SER A 263 7.16 -14.02 20.40
C SER A 263 6.01 -13.70 19.42
N ILE A 264 4.94 -13.06 19.90
CA ILE A 264 3.81 -12.64 19.05
C ILE A 264 4.26 -11.57 18.04
N ASN A 265 5.09 -10.60 18.45
CA ASN A 265 5.60 -9.57 17.54
C ASN A 265 6.45 -10.18 16.43
N ARG A 266 7.27 -11.19 16.75
CA ARG A 266 8.06 -11.95 15.76
C ARG A 266 7.18 -12.76 14.83
N LYS A 267 6.17 -13.46 15.34
CA LYS A 267 5.20 -14.21 14.53
C LYS A 267 4.47 -13.30 13.54
N GLU A 268 4.04 -12.11 13.96
CA GLU A 268 3.41 -11.15 13.04
C GLU A 268 4.40 -10.65 11.95
N CYS A 269 5.71 -10.59 12.24
CA CYS A 269 6.72 -10.33 11.22
C CYS A 269 6.86 -11.49 10.21
N GLU A 270 6.74 -12.75 10.66
CA GLU A 270 6.73 -13.93 9.79
C GLU A 270 5.51 -13.95 8.87
N GLU A 271 4.33 -13.60 9.39
CA GLU A 271 3.10 -13.45 8.61
C GLU A 271 3.27 -12.36 7.53
N LEU A 272 3.86 -11.21 7.89
CA LEU A 272 4.21 -10.15 6.95
C LEU A 272 5.21 -10.62 5.87
N ILE A 273 6.23 -11.39 6.24
CA ILE A 273 7.23 -11.95 5.32
C ILE A 273 6.55 -12.86 4.30
N ALA A 274 5.76 -13.84 4.78
CA ALA A 274 5.08 -14.81 3.93
C ALA A 274 4.12 -14.12 2.95
N GLU A 275 3.34 -13.17 3.44
CA GLU A 275 2.41 -12.42 2.59
C GLU A 275 3.14 -11.53 1.56
N SER A 276 4.21 -10.85 1.98
CA SER A 276 4.99 -9.99 1.07
C SER A 276 5.70 -10.79 -0.01
N HIS A 277 6.14 -12.01 0.30
CA HIS A 277 6.70 -12.95 -0.68
C HIS A 277 5.66 -13.37 -1.71
N LEU A 278 4.47 -13.80 -1.28
CA LEU A 278 3.38 -14.21 -2.17
C LEU A 278 3.00 -13.10 -3.16
N ARG A 279 3.15 -11.84 -2.74
CA ARG A 279 2.73 -10.66 -3.48
C ARG A 279 3.89 -9.92 -4.16
N ASN A 280 5.06 -10.55 -4.26
CA ASN A 280 6.25 -10.02 -4.92
C ASN A 280 6.66 -8.61 -4.44
N GLN A 281 6.64 -8.37 -3.12
CA GLN A 281 7.06 -7.10 -2.49
C GLN A 281 8.39 -7.29 -1.73
N PRO A 282 9.54 -7.40 -2.40
CA PRO A 282 10.82 -7.71 -1.76
C PRO A 282 11.25 -6.69 -0.69
N GLY A 283 10.94 -5.40 -0.88
CA GLY A 283 11.20 -4.38 0.15
C GLY A 283 10.48 -4.68 1.47
N ASN A 284 9.19 -5.04 1.42
CA ASN A 284 8.41 -5.39 2.61
C ASN A 284 8.87 -6.70 3.24
N VAL A 285 9.37 -7.65 2.45
CA VAL A 285 9.99 -8.87 2.97
C VAL A 285 11.23 -8.52 3.81
N VAL A 286 12.11 -7.66 3.28
CA VAL A 286 13.32 -7.21 4.00
C VAL A 286 12.94 -6.51 5.31
N GLU A 287 11.92 -5.65 5.31
CA GLU A 287 11.41 -5.02 6.55
C GLU A 287 10.95 -6.04 7.58
N GLY A 288 10.23 -7.07 7.15
CA GLY A 288 9.79 -8.14 8.04
C GLY A 288 10.97 -8.85 8.71
N HIS A 289 12.02 -9.17 7.95
CA HIS A 289 13.25 -9.75 8.52
C HIS A 289 13.95 -8.78 9.49
N LEU A 290 14.04 -7.49 9.14
CA LEU A 290 14.65 -6.47 9.99
C LEU A 290 13.89 -6.32 11.32
N TYR A 291 12.57 -6.20 11.29
CA TYR A 291 11.77 -6.05 12.50
C TYR A 291 11.75 -7.31 13.37
N TRP A 292 11.74 -8.50 12.77
CA TRP A 292 11.91 -9.75 13.51
C TRP A 292 13.21 -9.73 14.32
N ALA A 293 14.33 -9.40 13.67
CA ALA A 293 15.65 -9.34 14.31
C ALA A 293 15.72 -8.21 15.37
N ARG A 294 15.08 -7.07 15.10
CA ARG A 294 14.97 -5.94 16.04
C ARG A 294 14.19 -6.31 17.30
N PHE A 295 13.06 -7.00 17.20
CA PHE A 295 12.29 -7.47 18.36
C PHE A 295 13.08 -8.48 19.19
N PHE A 296 13.71 -9.47 18.54
CA PHE A 296 14.60 -10.41 19.23
C PHE A 296 15.75 -9.69 19.96
N SER A 297 16.36 -8.71 19.29
CA SER A 297 17.45 -7.92 19.88
C SER A 297 17.02 -7.17 21.15
N LEU A 298 15.78 -6.63 21.19
CA LEU A 298 15.21 -6.00 22.38
C LEU A 298 15.02 -7.02 23.53
N GLU A 299 14.47 -8.20 23.24
CA GLU A 299 14.22 -9.26 24.22
C GLU A 299 15.52 -9.77 24.85
N ARG A 300 16.51 -10.11 24.00
CA ARG A 300 17.84 -10.56 24.43
C ARG A 300 18.57 -9.54 25.31
N SER A 301 18.22 -8.26 25.21
CA SER A 301 18.86 -7.20 26.01
C SER A 301 18.47 -7.19 27.48
N LEU A 302 17.38 -7.89 27.83
CA LEU A 302 16.76 -7.91 29.15
C LEU A 302 16.85 -9.29 29.82
N GLU A 303 17.11 -10.34 29.05
CA GLU A 303 17.17 -11.72 29.53
C GLU A 303 18.61 -12.26 29.58
N GLU A 304 18.90 -13.11 30.57
CA GLU A 304 20.20 -13.80 30.62
C GLU A 304 20.29 -14.91 29.56
N PRO A 305 21.48 -15.17 28.98
CA PRO A 305 21.63 -16.12 27.88
C PRO A 305 21.23 -17.55 28.29
N GLY A 306 20.12 -18.05 27.72
CA GLY A 306 19.67 -19.45 27.82
C GLY A 306 19.82 -20.23 26.50
N SER A 307 19.48 -21.52 26.51
CA SER A 307 19.48 -22.37 25.31
C SER A 307 18.50 -21.89 24.24
N GLU A 308 17.29 -21.46 24.64
CA GLU A 308 16.27 -20.90 23.74
C GLU A 308 16.73 -19.60 23.08
N LEU A 309 17.32 -18.68 23.85
CA LEU A 309 17.92 -17.44 23.33
C LEU A 309 19.06 -17.71 22.33
N THR A 310 19.77 -18.82 22.47
CA THR A 310 20.83 -19.23 21.53
C THR A 310 20.23 -19.69 20.20
N GLN A 311 19.15 -20.47 20.23
CA GLN A 311 18.43 -20.88 19.01
C GLN A 311 17.83 -19.66 18.28
N LEU A 312 17.16 -18.78 19.02
CA LEU A 312 16.60 -17.54 18.48
C LEU A 312 17.68 -16.60 17.92
N LEU A 313 18.90 -16.63 18.46
CA LEU A 313 20.02 -15.87 17.92
C LEU A 313 20.44 -16.38 16.54
N ASP A 314 20.48 -17.70 16.35
CA ASP A 314 20.81 -18.29 15.05
C ASP A 314 19.70 -18.06 14.02
N GLU A 315 18.44 -18.10 14.46
CA GLU A 315 17.30 -17.65 13.64
C GLU A 315 17.44 -16.18 13.24
N ALA A 316 17.76 -15.28 14.18
CA ALA A 316 17.96 -13.86 13.89
C ALA A 316 19.02 -13.63 12.81
N ARG A 317 20.15 -14.36 12.92
CA ARG A 317 21.22 -14.33 11.92
C ARG A 317 20.74 -14.84 10.56
N ASN A 318 19.91 -15.89 10.54
CA ASN A 318 19.32 -16.38 9.30
C ASN A 318 18.37 -15.35 8.67
N HIS A 319 17.52 -14.68 9.46
CA HIS A 319 16.67 -13.58 8.97
C HIS A 319 17.50 -12.46 8.31
N LEU A 320 18.60 -12.03 8.93
CA LEU A 320 19.45 -10.99 8.36
C LEU A 320 20.22 -11.46 7.10
N LYS A 321 20.63 -12.73 7.05
CA LYS A 321 21.23 -13.32 5.84
C LYS A 321 20.23 -13.35 4.68
N LEU A 322 18.97 -13.73 4.92
CA LEU A 322 17.92 -13.70 3.91
C LEU A 322 17.64 -12.27 3.44
N ALA A 323 17.60 -11.30 4.36
CA ALA A 323 17.46 -9.89 4.03
C ALA A 323 18.60 -9.39 3.11
N HIS A 324 19.86 -9.76 3.40
CA HIS A 324 21.00 -9.43 2.54
C HIS A 324 20.85 -10.01 1.13
N ASN A 325 20.52 -11.30 1.03
CA ASN A 325 20.33 -11.96 -0.27
C ASN A 325 19.22 -11.30 -1.10
N LEU A 326 18.15 -10.83 -0.46
CA LEU A 326 17.08 -10.11 -1.13
C LEU A 326 17.53 -8.73 -1.60
N CYS A 327 18.34 -8.03 -0.79
CA CYS A 327 18.94 -6.76 -1.20
C CYS A 327 19.86 -6.91 -2.41
N ASP A 328 20.62 -8.01 -2.49
CA ASP A 328 21.46 -8.35 -3.65
C ASP A 328 20.64 -8.70 -4.89
N LYS A 329 19.52 -9.42 -4.71
CA LYS A 329 18.67 -9.85 -5.81
C LYS A 329 17.81 -8.71 -6.38
N TYR A 330 17.40 -7.74 -5.56
CA TYR A 330 16.46 -6.68 -5.93
C TYR A 330 16.95 -5.26 -5.56
N PRO A 331 18.17 -4.85 -5.98
CA PRO A 331 18.80 -3.62 -5.51
C PRO A 331 17.96 -2.35 -5.75
N GLY A 332 17.15 -2.30 -6.81
CA GLY A 332 16.25 -1.18 -7.09
C GLY A 332 15.04 -1.09 -6.14
N GLN A 333 14.50 -2.22 -5.67
CA GLN A 333 13.32 -2.26 -4.79
C GLN A 333 13.69 -2.23 -3.30
N THR A 334 14.93 -2.53 -2.97
CA THR A 334 15.48 -2.54 -1.61
C THR A 334 16.56 -1.47 -1.41
N ALA A 335 16.50 -0.39 -2.20
CA ALA A 335 17.47 0.69 -2.14
C ALA A 335 17.61 1.21 -0.71
N GLY A 336 18.85 1.25 -0.21
CA GLY A 336 19.17 1.66 1.15
C GLY A 336 18.85 0.69 2.28
N MET A 337 18.24 -0.45 2.00
CA MET A 337 17.94 -1.42 3.07
C MET A 337 19.19 -2.19 3.51
N ARG A 338 20.24 -2.27 2.68
CA ARG A 338 21.50 -2.93 3.03
C ARG A 338 22.15 -2.32 4.27
N SER A 339 22.24 -0.99 4.34
CA SER A 339 22.80 -0.32 5.52
C SER A 339 21.94 -0.56 6.75
N GLU A 340 20.61 -0.62 6.61
CA GLU A 340 19.73 -1.00 7.73
C GLU A 340 20.00 -2.43 8.23
N VAL A 341 20.24 -3.39 7.33
CA VAL A 341 20.60 -4.77 7.70
C VAL A 341 21.91 -4.81 8.48
N GLU A 342 22.95 -4.12 7.99
CA GLU A 342 24.26 -4.05 8.64
C GLU A 342 24.18 -3.40 10.03
N GLU A 343 23.35 -2.37 10.20
CA GLU A 343 23.12 -1.75 11.51
C GLU A 343 22.42 -2.71 12.49
N VAL A 344 21.42 -3.48 12.04
CA VAL A 344 20.76 -4.49 12.89
C VAL A 344 21.71 -5.64 13.24
N GLU A 345 22.60 -6.04 12.33
CA GLU A 345 23.67 -7.01 12.64
C GLU A 345 24.60 -6.51 13.74
N LYS A 346 25.02 -5.23 13.68
CA LYS A 346 25.84 -4.61 14.72
C LYS A 346 25.09 -4.58 16.06
N MET A 347 23.79 -4.27 16.06
CA MET A 347 22.95 -4.30 17.26
C MET A 347 22.93 -5.70 17.89
N LEU A 348 22.78 -6.76 17.10
CA LEU A 348 22.80 -8.14 17.60
C LEU A 348 24.16 -8.56 18.20
N ARG A 349 25.26 -7.96 17.76
CA ARG A 349 26.61 -8.22 18.29
C ARG A 349 26.89 -7.41 19.56
N GLY A 350 26.59 -6.10 19.54
CA GLY A 350 27.02 -5.15 20.57
C GLY A 350 26.12 -5.04 21.79
N SER A 351 24.88 -5.53 21.75
CA SER A 351 23.87 -5.32 22.81
C SER A 351 23.64 -3.84 23.16
N THR A 352 23.99 -2.93 22.25
CA THR A 352 23.83 -1.48 22.36
C THR A 352 22.76 -1.02 21.37
N PHE A 353 21.79 -0.26 21.88
CA PHE A 353 20.60 0.12 21.13
C PHE A 353 20.66 1.59 20.76
N TYR A 354 20.35 1.87 19.51
CA TYR A 354 20.10 3.21 19.02
C TYR A 354 18.80 3.16 18.23
N MET A 355 18.05 4.26 18.26
CA MET A 355 16.90 4.43 17.39
C MET A 355 17.36 4.32 15.94
N PRO A 356 16.70 3.50 15.09
CA PRO A 356 17.08 3.35 13.69
C PRO A 356 17.15 4.72 12.99
N VAL A 357 18.21 4.94 12.21
CA VAL A 357 18.30 6.10 11.32
C VAL A 357 17.46 5.80 10.09
N SER A 358 16.48 6.65 9.78
CA SER A 358 15.82 6.56 8.46
C SER A 358 16.88 6.74 7.38
N ASN A 359 17.06 5.74 6.51
CA ASN A 359 17.99 5.88 5.39
C ASN A 359 17.57 7.06 4.50
N GLU A 360 18.54 7.91 4.12
CA GLU A 360 18.39 9.03 3.20
C GLU A 360 17.78 8.60 1.86
N GLU A 361 18.16 7.43 1.33
CA GLU A 361 17.64 6.88 0.08
C GLU A 361 16.15 6.56 0.20
N LYS A 362 15.73 5.97 1.33
CA LYS A 362 14.32 5.66 1.60
C LYS A 362 13.51 6.93 1.86
N ALA A 363 14.10 7.92 2.53
CA ALA A 363 13.51 9.23 2.68
C ALA A 363 13.35 9.96 1.33
N ALA A 364 14.33 9.81 0.43
CA ALA A 364 14.26 10.33 -0.94
C ALA A 364 13.16 9.63 -1.75
N VAL A 365 12.99 8.31 -1.61
CA VAL A 365 11.86 7.57 -2.23
C VAL A 365 10.52 8.14 -1.74
N TYR A 366 10.34 8.31 -0.43
CA TYR A 366 9.09 8.88 0.09
C TYR A 366 8.90 10.35 -0.29
N ALA A 367 9.98 11.13 -0.38
CA ALA A 367 9.94 12.52 -0.82
C ALA A 367 9.62 12.63 -2.32
N ALA A 368 10.15 11.73 -3.15
CA ALA A 368 9.82 11.62 -4.57
C ALA A 368 8.35 11.25 -4.75
N MET A 369 7.88 10.22 -4.04
CA MET A 369 6.44 9.89 -3.97
C MET A 369 5.62 11.12 -3.53
N ALA A 370 6.06 11.84 -2.51
CA ALA A 370 5.39 13.06 -2.05
C ALA A 370 5.29 14.10 -3.17
N ARG A 371 6.39 14.43 -3.86
CA ARG A 371 6.43 15.44 -4.93
C ARG A 371 5.58 15.06 -6.13
N ASP A 372 5.63 13.80 -6.49
CA ASP A 372 4.92 13.22 -7.62
C ASP A 372 3.40 13.37 -7.53
N PHE A 373 2.85 13.23 -6.32
CA PHE A 373 1.43 13.46 -6.07
C PHE A 373 1.09 14.94 -5.84
N ARG A 374 2.06 15.88 -5.93
CA ARG A 374 1.84 17.34 -5.84
C ARG A 374 1.60 18.07 -7.16
N GLY A 375 1.40 17.33 -8.25
CA GLY A 375 0.88 17.90 -9.50
C GLY A 375 1.92 18.55 -10.42
N THR A 376 3.22 18.36 -10.16
CA THR A 376 4.27 18.78 -11.11
C THR A 376 4.74 17.65 -12.03
N GLY A 377 4.32 16.40 -11.77
CA GLY A 377 4.59 15.23 -12.60
C GLY A 377 3.45 14.89 -13.55
N HIS A 378 3.78 14.24 -14.66
CA HIS A 378 2.80 13.63 -15.55
C HIS A 378 2.52 12.20 -15.11
N TRP A 379 1.27 11.77 -15.21
CA TRP A 379 0.88 10.43 -14.79
C TRP A 379 1.14 9.43 -15.90
N TYR A 380 1.53 8.23 -15.53
CA TYR A 380 1.77 7.10 -16.42
C TYR A 380 1.19 5.82 -15.83
N TYR A 381 1.02 4.82 -16.68
CA TYR A 381 0.66 3.46 -16.33
C TYR A 381 1.79 2.53 -16.74
N CYS A 382 2.15 1.57 -15.89
CA CYS A 382 3.01 0.46 -16.31
C CYS A 382 2.23 -0.50 -17.25
N GLU A 383 2.89 -1.53 -17.77
CA GLU A 383 2.23 -2.56 -18.61
C GLU A 383 1.01 -3.19 -17.92
N ASN A 384 1.09 -3.35 -16.59
CA ASN A 384 0.02 -3.87 -15.73
C ASN A 384 -0.98 -2.79 -15.26
N ARG A 385 -0.93 -1.60 -15.85
CA ARG A 385 -1.82 -0.46 -15.58
C ARG A 385 -1.83 0.06 -14.14
N HIS A 386 -0.78 -0.19 -13.36
CA HIS A 386 -0.56 0.48 -12.09
C HIS A 386 -0.17 1.94 -12.33
N PRO A 387 -0.89 2.91 -11.73
CA PRO A 387 -0.58 4.31 -11.91
C PRO A 387 0.72 4.66 -11.19
N PHE A 388 1.58 5.38 -11.89
CA PHE A 388 2.78 6.00 -11.36
C PHE A 388 2.95 7.37 -12.02
N THR A 389 3.98 8.08 -11.61
CA THR A 389 4.23 9.48 -11.95
C THR A 389 5.66 9.62 -12.44
N ILE A 390 5.88 10.51 -13.39
CA ILE A 390 7.22 10.90 -13.83
C ILE A 390 7.38 12.38 -13.49
N GLY A 391 8.35 12.68 -12.61
CA GLY A 391 8.62 14.03 -12.11
C GLY A 391 9.41 14.95 -13.08
N GLU A 392 9.68 16.16 -12.60
CA GLU A 392 10.54 17.24 -13.17
C GLU A 392 10.19 17.76 -14.58
N CYS A 393 10.23 16.90 -15.61
CA CYS A 393 9.88 17.24 -17.00
C CYS A 393 8.61 16.55 -17.49
N GLY A 394 8.08 15.61 -16.70
CA GLY A 394 6.87 14.84 -17.03
C GLY A 394 7.02 13.89 -18.22
N MET A 395 8.24 13.74 -18.76
CA MET A 395 8.54 12.87 -19.89
C MET A 395 9.58 11.82 -19.46
N PRO A 396 9.51 10.58 -19.97
CA PRO A 396 10.38 9.50 -19.52
C PRO A 396 11.83 9.71 -19.97
N MET A 397 12.74 9.90 -19.01
CA MET A 397 14.18 10.09 -19.27
C MET A 397 15.05 9.00 -18.66
N GLU A 398 14.53 8.32 -17.63
CA GLU A 398 15.18 7.20 -16.97
C GLU A 398 14.22 6.01 -16.86
N THR A 399 14.80 4.81 -16.86
CA THR A 399 14.06 3.55 -16.66
C THR A 399 14.10 3.14 -15.19
N SER A 400 12.98 2.67 -14.66
CA SER A 400 12.83 2.20 -13.28
C SER A 400 11.91 0.97 -13.23
N GLN A 401 11.46 0.57 -12.03
CA GLN A 401 10.51 -0.54 -11.84
C GLN A 401 9.20 -0.05 -11.24
N CYS A 402 8.09 -0.62 -11.70
CA CYS A 402 6.76 -0.37 -11.17
C CYS A 402 6.75 -0.76 -9.70
N PRO A 403 6.44 0.15 -8.79
CA PRO A 403 6.60 -0.13 -7.37
C PRO A 403 5.48 -1.02 -6.81
N GLN A 404 4.53 -1.44 -7.65
CA GLN A 404 3.48 -2.38 -7.29
C GLN A 404 3.71 -3.79 -7.85
N CYS A 405 4.22 -3.93 -9.07
CA CYS A 405 4.35 -5.25 -9.73
C CYS A 405 5.77 -5.58 -10.21
N GLY A 406 6.72 -4.65 -10.09
CA GLY A 406 8.10 -4.84 -10.52
C GLY A 406 8.33 -4.72 -12.02
N SER A 407 7.28 -4.65 -12.86
CA SER A 407 7.40 -4.45 -14.30
C SER A 407 8.24 -3.21 -14.65
N PRO A 408 9.02 -3.22 -15.73
CA PRO A 408 9.76 -2.05 -16.18
C PRO A 408 8.85 -0.83 -16.34
N VAL A 409 9.31 0.34 -15.88
CA VAL A 409 8.64 1.64 -16.08
C VAL A 409 9.62 2.72 -16.53
N GLY A 410 9.10 3.88 -16.92
CA GLY A 410 9.92 5.02 -17.34
C GLY A 410 10.26 4.96 -18.82
N GLY A 411 11.48 5.37 -19.17
CA GLY A 411 11.92 5.42 -20.56
C GLY A 411 13.23 6.16 -20.79
N ARG A 412 13.56 6.47 -22.04
CA ARG A 412 14.79 7.19 -22.41
C ARG A 412 14.49 8.21 -23.49
N SER A 413 15.20 9.33 -23.49
CA SER A 413 15.09 10.35 -24.54
C SER A 413 13.64 10.82 -24.76
N HIS A 414 12.89 11.02 -23.67
CA HIS A 414 11.46 11.37 -23.65
C HIS A 414 10.52 10.33 -24.29
N GLN A 415 11.00 9.11 -24.54
CA GLN A 415 10.17 8.01 -25.02
C GLN A 415 10.00 6.97 -23.92
N ALA A 416 8.73 6.65 -23.64
CA ALA A 416 8.36 5.56 -22.76
C ALA A 416 8.84 4.22 -23.34
N ILE A 417 9.27 3.31 -22.49
CA ILE A 417 9.51 1.92 -22.90
C ILE A 417 8.18 1.22 -23.23
N ASP A 418 8.25 0.14 -24.01
CA ASP A 418 7.06 -0.64 -24.39
C ASP A 418 6.25 -1.07 -23.15
N GLY A 419 4.92 -0.91 -23.26
CA GLY A 419 3.98 -1.18 -22.18
C GLY A 419 3.74 0.00 -21.23
N VAL A 420 4.61 1.02 -21.21
CA VAL A 420 4.38 2.25 -20.43
C VAL A 420 3.57 3.24 -21.26
N ARG A 421 2.47 3.75 -20.69
CA ARG A 421 1.60 4.73 -21.36
C ARG A 421 1.31 5.94 -20.48
N ARG A 422 1.22 7.12 -21.08
CA ARG A 422 0.81 8.33 -20.37
C ARG A 422 -0.66 8.23 -19.94
N ALA A 423 -0.93 8.58 -18.70
CA ALA A 423 -2.24 8.53 -18.05
C ALA A 423 -2.91 9.91 -18.09
N THR A 424 -3.27 10.36 -19.30
CA THR A 424 -3.95 11.64 -19.54
C THR A 424 -5.28 11.75 -18.79
N ASP A 425 -5.90 10.62 -18.47
CA ASP A 425 -7.08 10.52 -17.63
C ASP A 425 -6.83 10.96 -16.18
N LEU A 426 -5.73 10.52 -15.58
CA LEU A 426 -5.34 10.95 -14.24
C LEU A 426 -4.92 12.42 -14.22
N GLU A 427 -4.27 12.90 -15.28
CA GLU A 427 -3.93 14.32 -15.41
C GLU A 427 -5.17 15.22 -15.46
N GLN A 428 -6.21 14.84 -16.21
CA GLN A 428 -7.45 15.63 -16.26
C GLN A 428 -8.21 15.63 -14.94
N GLN A 429 -8.19 14.52 -14.20
CA GLN A 429 -8.95 14.40 -12.95
C GLN A 429 -8.21 14.93 -11.73
N PHE A 430 -6.89 14.80 -11.69
CA PHE A 430 -6.07 15.11 -10.52
C PHE A 430 -5.07 16.24 -10.76
N GLY A 431 -4.78 16.61 -12.01
CA GLY A 431 -3.84 17.70 -12.34
C GLY A 431 -4.31 19.09 -11.88
N GLY A 432 -5.60 19.23 -11.53
CA GLY A 432 -6.17 20.43 -10.93
C GLY A 432 -6.32 20.39 -9.40
N MET A 433 -5.97 19.28 -8.72
CA MET A 433 -5.98 19.26 -7.26
C MET A 433 -4.82 20.11 -6.75
N ARG A 434 -5.09 21.41 -6.56
CA ARG A 434 -4.28 22.26 -5.71
C ARG A 434 -4.37 21.71 -4.28
N ILE A 435 -3.21 21.35 -3.77
CA ILE A 435 -2.95 20.92 -2.39
C ILE A 435 -3.18 22.05 -1.41
#